data_AF-A0A4V6J2I3-F1
#
_entry.id   AF-A0A4V6J2I3-F1
#
_cell.length_a   1.000
_cell.length_b   1.000
_cell.length_c   1.000
_cell.angle_alpha   90.00
_cell.angle_beta   90.00
_cell.angle_gamma   90.00
#
_symmetry.space_group_name_H-M   'P 1'
#
loop_
_entity.id
_entity.type
_entity.pdbx_description
1 polymer ?
#
loop_
_entity_poly.entity_id
_entity_poly.type
_entity_poly.pdbx_seq_one_letter_code
_entity_poly.pdbx_strand_id
1 'polypeptide(L)' 'MLEGYQYRLVDTSTLEVEVLREQGINSVFSQLSAQGVQVLSMRNKANRLEELFVTLVHDRKGESA' A
#
# COMPACT_ATOMS: atom_id res chain seq x y z
N MET A 1 13.40 -1.63 -11.77
CA MET A 1 11.97 -1.40 -12.11
C MET A 1 11.12 -2.41 -11.35
N LEU A 2 9.88 -2.06 -10.97
CA LEU A 2 8.92 -3.01 -10.39
C LEU A 2 7.81 -3.30 -11.40
N GLU A 3 7.81 -4.51 -11.96
CA GLU A 3 6.83 -4.93 -12.95
C GLU A 3 5.48 -5.21 -12.29
N GLY A 4 4.41 -4.66 -12.88
CA GLY A 4 3.05 -4.83 -12.39
C GLY A 4 2.67 -3.96 -11.19
N TYR A 5 3.57 -3.11 -10.69
CA TYR A 5 3.30 -2.21 -9.57
C TYR A 5 3.36 -0.75 -10.00
N GLN A 6 2.41 0.05 -9.52
CA GLN A 6 2.56 1.50 -9.54
C GLN A 6 3.46 1.92 -8.39
N TYR A 7 4.48 2.73 -8.67
CA TYR A 7 5.40 3.19 -7.65
C TYR A 7 5.98 4.55 -7.99
N ARG A 8 6.44 5.26 -6.96
CA ARG A 8 7.16 6.51 -7.09
C ARG A 8 8.21 6.67 -6.00
N LEU A 9 9.29 7.35 -6.33
CA LEU A 9 10.24 7.85 -5.34
C LEU A 9 9.62 9.10 -4.68
N VAL A 10 9.47 9.07 -3.36
CA VAL A 10 8.99 10.23 -2.59
C VAL A 10 10.14 11.03 -1.98
N ASP A 11 11.33 10.43 -1.89
CA ASP A 11 12.60 11.07 -1.60
C ASP A 11 13.76 10.22 -2.17
N THR A 12 14.99 10.46 -1.73
CA THR A 12 16.20 9.77 -2.23
C THR A 12 16.33 8.31 -1.81
N SER A 13 15.61 7.86 -0.78
CA SER A 13 15.70 6.50 -0.25
C SER A 13 14.34 5.85 0.07
N THR A 14 13.24 6.58 -0.12
CA THR A 14 11.88 6.07 0.12
C THR A 14 11.16 5.83 -1.20
N LEU A 15 10.77 4.57 -1.40
CA LEU A 15 9.93 4.12 -2.50
C LEU A 15 8.51 3.90 -1.98
N GLU A 16 7.55 4.62 -2.54
CA GLU A 16 6.13 4.36 -2.34
C GLU A 16 5.65 3.40 -3.43
N VAL A 17 4.99 2.31 -3.03
CA VAL A 17 4.49 1.26 -3.94
C VAL A 17 3.03 1.01 -3.62
N GLU A 18 2.17 1.08 -4.64
CA GLU A 18 0.78 0.68 -4.56
C GLU A 18 0.67 -0.83 -4.84
N VAL A 19 0.10 -1.56 -3.90
CA VAL A 19 -0.02 -3.02 -3.95
C VAL A 19 -1.49 -3.41 -3.89
N LEU A 20 -2.01 -3.99 -4.98
CA LEU A 20 -3.35 -4.53 -4.99
C LEU A 20 -3.43 -5.82 -4.15
N ARG A 21 -4.61 -6.09 -3.59
CA ARG A 21 -4.83 -7.24 -2.71
C ARG A 21 -4.51 -8.58 -3.37
N GLU A 22 -4.80 -8.71 -4.66
CA GLU A 22 -4.55 -9.90 -5.47
C GLU A 22 -3.07 -10.11 -5.82
N GLN A 23 -2.27 -9.03 -5.84
CA GLN A 23 -0.85 -9.09 -6.20
C GLN A 23 0.01 -9.56 -5.02
N GLY A 24 -0.36 -9.14 -3.80
CA GLY A 24 0.43 -9.38 -2.61
C GLY A 24 1.76 -8.63 -2.59
N ILE A 25 2.31 -8.43 -1.39
CA ILE A 25 3.51 -7.62 -1.19
C ILE A 25 4.82 -8.38 -1.45
N ASN A 26 4.80 -9.72 -1.38
CA ASN A 26 6.01 -10.56 -1.47
C ASN A 26 6.73 -10.44 -2.82
N SER A 27 5.98 -10.22 -3.90
CA SER A 27 6.56 -10.06 -5.24
C SER A 27 7.35 -8.74 -5.35
N VAL A 28 6.90 -7.65 -4.72
CA VAL A 28 7.67 -6.39 -4.60
C VAL A 28 9.06 -6.66 -3.98
N PHE A 29 9.09 -7.36 -2.84
CA PHE A 29 10.35 -7.69 -2.15
C PHE A 29 11.27 -8.57 -3.00
N SER A 30 10.71 -9.55 -3.71
CA SER A 30 11.48 -10.45 -4.57
C SER A 30 12.14 -9.68 -5.71
N GLN A 31 11.40 -8.77 -6.35
CA GLN A 31 11.93 -7.94 -7.44
C GLN A 31 12.98 -6.94 -6.96
N LEU A 32 12.79 -6.31 -5.78
CA LEU A 32 13.81 -5.43 -5.18
C LEU A 32 15.08 -6.21 -4.84
N SER A 33 14.93 -7.41 -4.27
CA SER A 33 16.07 -8.28 -3.91
C SER A 33 16.88 -8.71 -5.14
N ALA A 34 16.20 -9.05 -6.24
CA ALA A 34 16.85 -9.40 -7.51
C ALA A 34 17.66 -8.23 -8.11
N GLN A 35 17.33 -7.00 -7.74
CA GLN A 35 18.05 -5.77 -8.13
C GLN A 35 19.14 -5.38 -7.13
N GLY A 36 19.39 -6.21 -6.11
CA GLY A 36 20.37 -5.92 -5.05
C GLY A 36 19.88 -4.88 -4.02
N VAL A 37 18.59 -4.56 -4.00
CA VAL A 37 17.99 -3.62 -3.05
C VAL A 37 17.43 -4.39 -1.85
N GLN A 38 18.03 -4.19 -0.68
CA GLN A 38 17.58 -4.78 0.56
C GLN A 38 16.60 -3.85 1.28
N VAL A 39 15.37 -4.31 1.52
CA VAL A 39 14.37 -3.56 2.27
C VAL A 39 14.55 -3.83 3.77
N LEU A 40 15.03 -2.83 4.52
CA LEU A 40 15.26 -2.95 5.96
C LEU A 40 14.00 -2.72 6.80
N SER A 41 13.12 -1.85 6.32
CA SER A 41 11.86 -1.54 6.97
C SER A 41 10.86 -1.02 5.95
N MET A 42 9.58 -1.18 6.25
CA MET A 42 8.51 -0.56 5.49
C MET A 42 7.48 0.00 6.47
N ARG A 43 6.66 0.92 5.99
CA ARG A 43 5.47 1.38 6.71
C ARG A 43 4.29 1.25 5.77
N ASN A 44 3.21 0.67 6.26
CA ASN A 44 1.94 0.72 5.55
C ASN A 44 1.47 2.18 5.55
N LYS A 45 1.22 2.72 4.36
CA LYS A 45 0.51 3.98 4.22
C LYS A 45 -0.98 3.70 4.40
N ALA A 46 -1.41 3.64 5.66
CA ALA A 46 -2.81 3.50 6.02
C ALA A 46 -3.30 4.80 6.65
N ASN A 47 -4.13 5.57 5.94
CA ASN A 47 -4.96 6.59 6.60
C ASN A 47 -6.14 5.89 7.27
N ARG A 48 -5.83 5.25 8.41
CA ARG A 48 -6.81 4.50 9.21
C ARG A 48 -7.98 5.39 9.66
N LEU A 49 -7.73 6.69 9.82
CA LEU A 49 -8.76 7.66 10.20
C LEU A 49 -9.82 7.84 9.09
N GLU A 50 -9.41 7.91 7.83
CA GLU A 50 -10.33 8.03 6.69
C GLU A 50 -11.11 6.74 6.47
N GLU A 51 -10.44 5.58 6.55
CA GLU A 51 -11.09 4.27 6.48
C GLU A 51 -12.14 4.07 7.59
N LEU A 52 -11.82 4.49 8.82
CA LEU A 52 -12.77 4.46 9.94
C LEU A 52 -13.93 5.44 9.70
N PHE A 53 -13.67 6.62 9.16
CA PHE A 53 -14.70 7.60 8.83
C PHE A 53 -15.68 7.06 7.77
N VAL A 54 -15.18 6.48 6.68
CA VAL A 54 -16.01 5.85 5.64
C VAL A 54 -16.85 4.73 6.23
N THR A 55 -16.24 3.87 7.07
CA THR A 55 -16.97 2.78 7.75
C THR A 55 -18.10 3.32 8.63
N LEU A 56 -17.83 4.34 9.46
CA LEU A 56 -18.83 4.95 10.36
C LEU A 56 -19.95 5.68 9.62
N VAL A 57 -19.67 6.29 8.47
CA VAL A 57 -20.69 6.96 7.65
C VAL A 57 -21.55 5.93 6.91
N HIS A 58 -20.97 4.80 6.49
CA HIS A 58 -21.70 3.75 5.81
C HIS A 58 -22.65 3.01 6.76
N ASP A 59 -22.22 2.73 7.99
CA ASP A 59 -23.05 2.10 9.03
C ASP A 59 -24.31 2.94 9.34
N ARG A 60 -24.17 4.27 9.46
CA ARG A 60 -25.29 5.18 9.75
C ARG A 60 -26.32 5.32 8.63
N LYS A 61 -25.99 4.93 7.40
CA LYS A 61 -26.92 5.01 6.25
C LYS A 61 -27.78 3.76 6.09
N GLY A 62 -27.52 2.71 6.89
CA GLY A 62 -28.26 1.44 6.89
C GLY A 62 -29.50 1.38 7.79
N GLU A 63 -29.74 2.38 8.66
CA GLU A 63 -30.89 2.43 9.59
C GLU A 63 -32.06 3.28 9.08
N SER A 64 -32.17 3.47 7.77
CA SER A 64 -33.32 4.15 7.15
C SER A 64 -33.66 3.52 5.80
N ALA A 65 -34.15 2.29 5.85
CA ALA A 65 -34.93 1.66 4.77
C ALA A 65 -35.90 0.65 5.38
#